data_AF-A0A935XYQ7-F1
#
_entry.id   AF-A0A935XYQ7-F1
#
_cell.length_a   1.000
_cell.length_b   1.000
_cell.length_c   1.000
_cell.angle_alpha   90.00
_cell.angle_beta   90.00
_cell.angle_gamma   90.00
#
_symmetry.space_group_name_H-M   'P 1'
#
loop_
_entity.id
_entity.type
_entity.pdbx_description
1 polymer ?
#
loop_
_entity_poly.entity_id
_entity_poly.type
_entity_poly.pdbx_seq_one_letter_code
_entity_poly.pdbx_strand_id
1 'polypeptide(L)'
;MTHIGEGGLLTLGDADEVIKLSVKKPNKKVNVVAKDVLDFGIRQWINILSQDGASIFDNDGILIEYMATIRPPNDVEIELETGKGTKHQTAQIVSHLTKSISIAISVDSNFTIYSKGKKVFRMNG
;
A
#
# COMPACT_ATOMS: atom_id res chain seq x y z
N MET A 1 -18.03 14.06 -13.44
CA MET A 1 -18.25 12.65 -13.07
C MET A 1 -16.96 12.15 -12.45
N THR A 2 -16.88 12.14 -11.13
CA THR A 2 -15.69 11.69 -10.38
C THR A 2 -15.69 10.17 -10.42
N HIS A 3 -14.70 9.57 -11.10
CA HIS A 3 -14.55 8.12 -11.15
C HIS A 3 -14.36 7.58 -9.73
N ILE A 4 -15.26 6.70 -9.30
CA ILE A 4 -15.14 5.89 -8.08
C ILE A 4 -13.94 4.94 -8.31
N GLY A 5 -12.91 5.09 -7.47
CA GLY A 5 -11.52 4.71 -7.77
C GLY A 5 -11.19 3.22 -7.68
N GLU A 6 -10.09 2.83 -8.33
CA GLU A 6 -9.62 1.44 -8.57
C GLU A 6 -9.16 0.67 -7.30
N GLY A 7 -9.49 1.19 -6.11
CA GLY A 7 -8.92 0.76 -4.84
C GLY A 7 -7.42 1.08 -4.76
N GLY A 8 -6.90 1.24 -3.54
CA GLY A 8 -5.52 1.64 -3.30
C GLY A 8 -4.78 0.65 -2.40
N LEU A 9 -3.46 0.60 -2.55
CA LEU A 9 -2.58 -0.09 -1.61
C LEU A 9 -1.43 0.86 -1.26
N LEU A 10 -1.21 1.07 0.04
CA LEU A 10 -0.13 1.87 0.56
C LEU A 10 0.59 1.10 1.66
N THR A 11 1.92 1.23 1.74
CA THR A 11 2.71 0.76 2.87
C THR A 11 3.51 1.91 3.47
N LEU A 12 3.70 1.89 4.79
CA LEU A 12 4.50 2.85 5.54
C LEU A 12 5.51 2.09 6.41
N GLY A 13 6.78 2.45 6.27
CA GLY A 13 7.89 1.82 6.98
C GLY A 13 8.41 0.55 6.30
N ASP A 14 9.61 0.13 6.72
CA ASP A 14 10.32 -1.07 6.22
C ASP A 14 10.40 -1.19 4.69
N ALA A 15 10.51 -0.03 4.00
CA ALA A 15 10.38 0.08 2.55
C ALA A 15 11.32 -0.85 1.77
N ASP A 16 12.55 -1.06 2.26
CA ASP A 16 13.52 -1.96 1.63
C ASP A 16 13.04 -3.41 1.60
N GLU A 17 12.41 -3.90 2.67
CA GLU A 17 11.85 -5.25 2.72
C GLU A 17 10.59 -5.34 1.87
N VAL A 18 9.74 -4.31 1.85
CA VAL A 18 8.55 -4.27 0.98
C VAL A 18 8.96 -4.31 -0.50
N ILE A 19 9.99 -3.57 -0.90
CA ILE A 19 10.49 -3.55 -2.29
C ILE A 19 11.02 -4.92 -2.73
N LYS A 20 11.62 -5.70 -1.82
CA LYS A 20 12.04 -7.08 -2.14
C LYS A 20 10.87 -8.00 -2.49
N LEU A 21 9.65 -7.67 -2.05
CA LEU A 21 8.42 -8.37 -2.40
C LEU A 21 7.82 -7.90 -3.75
N SER A 22 8.41 -6.90 -4.41
CA SER A 22 7.96 -6.37 -5.69
C SER A 22 8.52 -7.16 -6.89
N VAL A 23 7.71 -7.32 -7.94
CA VAL A 23 8.07 -8.06 -9.17
C VAL A 23 9.09 -7.31 -10.04
N LYS A 24 9.07 -5.97 -10.00
CA LYS A 24 10.00 -5.11 -10.75
C LYS A 24 10.80 -4.25 -9.77
N LYS A 25 12.07 -4.02 -10.11
CA LYS A 25 12.92 -3.06 -9.37
C LYS A 25 12.34 -1.65 -9.53
N PRO A 26 12.50 -0.78 -8.51
CA PRO A 26 11.95 0.55 -8.51
C PRO A 26 12.24 1.30 -9.81
N ASN A 27 11.22 1.98 -10.32
CA ASN A 27 11.39 2.88 -11.45
C ASN A 27 12.30 4.03 -11.00
N LYS A 28 13.60 4.00 -11.34
CA LYS A 28 14.63 4.97 -10.87
C LYS A 28 14.33 6.45 -11.25
N LYS A 29 13.22 6.73 -11.92
CA LYS A 29 12.75 8.05 -12.34
C LYS A 29 11.50 8.51 -11.59
N VAL A 30 11.29 8.08 -10.35
CA VAL A 30 10.30 8.72 -9.48
C VAL A 30 10.82 10.12 -9.14
N ASN A 31 10.27 11.15 -9.79
CA ASN A 31 10.44 12.53 -9.35
C ASN A 31 9.60 12.70 -8.09
N VAL A 32 10.24 12.49 -6.93
CA VAL A 32 9.62 12.74 -5.62
C VAL A 32 9.34 14.25 -5.51
N VAL A 33 8.07 14.64 -5.59
CA VAL A 33 7.65 16.06 -5.59
C VAL A 33 7.60 16.64 -4.18
N ALA A 34 7.51 15.80 -3.14
CA ALA A 34 7.63 16.22 -1.75
C ALA A 34 8.34 15.14 -0.93
N LYS A 35 9.15 15.57 0.04
CA LYS A 35 9.95 14.67 0.87
C LYS A 35 9.09 13.97 1.93
N ASP A 36 8.06 14.61 2.45
CA ASP A 36 7.21 14.05 3.51
C ASP A 36 5.79 13.80 3.00
N VAL A 37 5.20 12.69 3.44
CA VAL A 37 3.81 12.29 3.24
C VAL A 37 2.81 13.36 3.71
N LEU A 38 3.19 14.15 4.72
CA LEU A 38 2.42 15.25 5.27
C LEU A 38 2.42 16.50 4.37
N ASP A 39 3.40 16.64 3.49
CA ASP A 39 3.49 17.76 2.55
C ASP A 39 2.62 17.55 1.30
N PHE A 40 2.09 16.34 1.11
CA PHE A 40 1.26 16.03 -0.04
C PHE A 40 -0.11 16.71 0.05
N GLY A 41 -0.37 17.60 -0.91
CA GLY A 41 -1.70 18.12 -1.16
C GLY A 41 -2.64 17.02 -1.68
N ILE A 42 -3.95 17.24 -1.52
CA ILE A 42 -4.98 16.28 -1.93
C ILE A 42 -4.83 15.78 -3.38
N ARG A 43 -4.41 16.65 -4.30
CA ARG A 43 -4.20 16.28 -5.72
C ARG A 43 -3.03 15.31 -5.91
N GLN A 44 -1.97 15.47 -5.12
CA GLN A 44 -0.82 14.55 -5.16
C GLN A 44 -1.24 13.19 -4.61
N TRP A 45 -1.97 13.18 -3.49
CA TRP A 45 -2.54 11.95 -2.94
C TRP A 45 -3.43 11.20 -3.90
N ILE A 46 -4.37 11.91 -4.53
CA ILE A 46 -5.25 11.32 -5.54
C ILE A 46 -4.40 10.76 -6.67
N ASN A 47 -3.43 11.51 -7.19
CA ASN A 47 -2.60 11.06 -8.31
C ASN A 47 -1.76 9.82 -7.98
N ILE A 48 -1.24 9.72 -6.75
CA ILE A 48 -0.46 8.57 -6.28
C ILE A 48 -1.36 7.34 -6.08
N LEU A 49 -2.49 7.51 -5.38
CA LEU A 49 -3.38 6.41 -5.00
C LEU A 49 -4.34 5.99 -6.12
N SER A 50 -4.52 6.81 -7.16
CA SER A 50 -5.32 6.46 -8.33
C SER A 50 -4.58 5.57 -9.33
N GLN A 51 -3.28 5.35 -9.16
CA GLN A 51 -2.55 4.45 -10.03
C GLN A 51 -2.71 3.00 -9.57
N ASP A 52 -2.75 2.07 -10.52
CA ASP A 52 -2.74 0.65 -10.19
C ASP A 52 -1.39 0.22 -9.57
N GLY A 53 -1.47 -0.67 -8.58
CA GLY A 53 -0.34 -1.11 -7.76
C GLY A 53 -0.31 -0.50 -6.36
N ALA A 54 0.88 -0.52 -5.76
CA ALA A 54 1.12 -0.05 -4.40
C ALA A 54 1.99 1.21 -4.37
N SER A 55 1.79 2.02 -3.34
CA SER A 55 2.67 3.13 -2.96
C SER A 55 3.43 2.79 -1.69
N ILE A 56 4.76 2.82 -1.76
CA ILE A 56 5.67 2.38 -0.71
C ILE A 56 6.35 3.61 -0.11
N PHE A 57 6.13 3.83 1.16
CA PHE A 57 6.73 4.90 1.94
C PHE A 57 7.68 4.32 2.99
N ASP A 58 8.78 5.00 3.27
CA ASP A 58 9.70 4.61 4.34
C ASP A 58 9.21 5.04 5.73
N ASN A 59 10.06 4.92 6.76
CA ASN A 59 9.69 5.26 8.13
C ASN A 59 9.56 6.77 8.37
N ASP A 60 10.15 7.59 7.50
CA ASP A 60 10.12 9.04 7.57
C ASP A 60 8.99 9.62 6.70
N GLY A 61 8.14 8.76 6.13
CA GLY A 61 7.06 9.17 5.24
C GLY A 61 7.54 9.59 3.85
N ILE A 62 8.76 9.26 3.46
CA ILE A 62 9.26 9.54 2.11
C ILE A 62 8.68 8.50 1.15
N LEU A 63 8.08 8.96 0.04
CA LEU A 63 7.64 8.08 -1.04
C LEU A 63 8.86 7.49 -1.75
N ILE A 64 9.07 6.18 -1.61
CA ILE A 64 10.18 5.45 -2.24
C ILE A 64 9.79 4.93 -3.61
N GLU A 65 8.58 4.40 -3.75
CA GLU A 65 8.06 3.86 -5.00
C GLU A 65 6.53 3.99 -5.06
N TYR A 66 5.98 4.19 -6.25
CA TYR A 66 4.53 4.12 -6.51
C TYR A 66 4.30 3.30 -7.79
N MET A 67 3.08 2.76 -7.94
CA MET A 67 2.75 1.77 -8.99
C MET A 67 3.51 0.44 -8.83
N ALA A 68 3.97 0.13 -7.62
CA ALA A 68 4.71 -1.09 -7.35
C ALA A 68 3.79 -2.30 -7.48
N THR A 69 4.18 -3.29 -8.29
CA THR A 69 3.52 -4.60 -8.32
C THR A 69 4.11 -5.47 -7.23
N ILE A 70 3.47 -5.48 -6.06
CA ILE A 70 3.89 -6.34 -4.94
C ILE A 70 3.30 -7.74 -5.14
N ARG A 71 4.14 -8.76 -5.09
CA ARG A 71 3.75 -10.16 -5.21
C ARG A 71 4.43 -10.96 -4.09
N PRO A 72 3.86 -10.92 -2.86
CA PRO A 72 4.41 -11.69 -1.77
C PRO A 72 4.26 -13.20 -2.05
N PRO A 73 5.01 -14.06 -1.34
CA PRO A 73 4.86 -15.52 -1.42
C PRO A 73 3.42 -15.95 -1.15
N ASN A 74 3.01 -17.07 -1.75
CA ASN A 74 1.66 -17.63 -1.55
C ASN A 74 1.58 -18.56 -0.32
N ASP A 75 2.72 -19.02 0.18
CA ASP A 75 2.90 -20.02 1.24
C ASP A 75 3.24 -19.38 2.58
N VAL A 76 2.53 -18.30 2.93
CA VAL A 76 2.72 -17.59 4.19
C VAL A 76 1.81 -18.20 5.25
N GLU A 77 2.36 -18.52 6.43
CA GLU A 77 1.61 -19.02 7.59
C GLU A 77 0.80 -17.89 8.25
N ILE A 78 -0.28 -17.50 7.59
CA ILE A 78 -1.19 -16.46 8.06
C ILE A 78 -2.64 -16.79 7.73
N GLU A 79 -3.54 -16.52 8.69
CA GLU A 79 -4.97 -16.57 8.45
C GLU A 79 -5.43 -15.30 7.72
N LEU A 80 -5.76 -15.44 6.44
CA LEU A 80 -6.24 -14.32 5.62
C LEU A 80 -7.72 -14.04 5.88
N GLU A 81 -8.07 -12.75 5.91
CA GLU A 81 -9.47 -12.33 6.00
C GLU A 81 -10.25 -12.79 4.76
N THR A 82 -11.35 -13.51 4.97
CA THR A 82 -12.20 -14.02 3.88
C THR A 82 -13.07 -12.92 3.29
N GLY A 83 -13.48 -13.07 2.03
CA GLY A 83 -14.33 -12.09 1.33
C GLY A 83 -13.62 -10.77 0.99
N LYS A 84 -12.28 -10.73 1.05
CA LYS A 84 -11.46 -9.58 0.73
C LYS A 84 -10.73 -9.74 -0.60
N GLY A 85 -10.62 -8.63 -1.34
CA GLY A 85 -9.90 -8.59 -2.62
C GLY A 85 -8.38 -8.67 -2.48
N THR A 86 -7.70 -8.80 -3.61
CA THR A 86 -6.24 -8.99 -3.70
C THR A 86 -5.42 -7.91 -2.99
N LYS A 87 -5.83 -6.64 -3.05
CA LYS A 87 -5.15 -5.52 -2.36
C LYS A 87 -5.18 -5.69 -0.83
N HIS A 88 -6.29 -6.16 -0.28
CA HIS A 88 -6.41 -6.43 1.16
C HIS A 88 -5.57 -7.63 1.60
N GLN A 89 -5.61 -8.72 0.82
CA GLN A 89 -4.77 -9.89 1.08
C GLN A 89 -3.29 -9.52 1.01
N THR A 90 -2.89 -8.76 -0.02
CA THR A 90 -1.51 -8.28 -0.18
C THR A 90 -1.11 -7.38 0.99
N ALA A 91 -1.94 -6.42 1.39
CA ALA A 91 -1.66 -5.58 2.55
C ALA A 91 -1.43 -6.40 3.83
N GLN A 92 -2.30 -7.38 4.08
CA GLN A 92 -2.19 -8.26 5.23
C GLN A 92 -0.88 -9.05 5.21
N ILE A 93 -0.58 -9.73 4.11
CA ILE A 93 0.64 -10.52 3.95
C ILE A 93 1.91 -9.65 4.06
N VAL A 94 1.94 -8.51 3.37
CA VAL A 94 3.10 -7.60 3.43
C VAL A 94 3.33 -7.10 4.84
N SER A 95 2.27 -6.70 5.56
CA SER A 95 2.39 -6.28 6.96
C SER A 95 2.78 -7.40 7.91
N HIS A 96 2.63 -8.66 7.50
CA HIS A 96 3.05 -9.84 8.27
C HIS A 96 4.53 -10.15 8.06
N LEU A 97 4.97 -10.09 6.80
CA LEU A 97 6.34 -10.42 6.41
C LEU A 97 7.34 -9.30 6.70
N THR A 98 6.86 -8.07 6.89
CA THR A 98 7.69 -6.89 7.11
C THR A 98 7.27 -6.18 8.40
N LYS A 99 8.03 -5.17 8.81
CA LYS A 99 7.68 -4.26 9.91
C LYS A 99 6.79 -3.10 9.45
N SER A 100 6.31 -3.10 8.20
CA SER A 100 5.48 -2.04 7.66
C SER A 100 4.05 -2.06 8.23
N ILE A 101 3.42 -0.90 8.19
CA ILE A 101 1.96 -0.78 8.22
C ILE A 101 1.48 -0.80 6.78
N SER A 102 0.40 -1.54 6.50
CA SER A 102 -0.18 -1.63 5.16
C SER A 102 -1.63 -1.17 5.18
N ILE A 103 -2.00 -0.27 4.28
CA ILE A 103 -3.35 0.28 4.14
C ILE A 103 -3.91 -0.18 2.81
N ALA A 104 -5.04 -0.88 2.85
CA ALA A 104 -5.80 -1.25 1.66
C ALA A 104 -7.09 -0.42 1.61
N ILE A 105 -7.32 0.21 0.46
CA ILE A 105 -8.52 1.01 0.16
C ILE A 105 -9.31 0.23 -0.88
N SER A 106 -10.57 -0.04 -0.57
CA SER A 106 -11.52 -0.68 -1.46
C SER A 106 -12.15 0.33 -2.42
N VAL A 107 -12.67 -0.18 -3.54
CA VAL A 107 -13.37 0.63 -4.57
C VAL A 107 -14.61 1.32 -3.99
N ASP A 108 -15.24 0.71 -2.99
CA ASP A 108 -16.39 1.25 -2.25
C ASP A 108 -16.01 2.28 -1.17
N SER A 109 -14.78 2.83 -1.22
CA SER A 109 -14.26 3.83 -0.28
C SER A 109 -14.05 3.34 1.16
N ASN A 110 -14.22 2.05 1.43
CA ASN A 110 -13.79 1.46 2.70
C ASN A 110 -12.26 1.37 2.74
N PHE A 111 -11.64 1.57 3.91
CA PHE A 111 -10.22 1.26 4.07
C PHE A 111 -9.95 0.44 5.32
N THR A 112 -8.93 -0.41 5.23
CA THR A 112 -8.44 -1.24 6.33
C THR A 112 -6.95 -1.02 6.51
N ILE A 113 -6.53 -0.87 7.76
CA ILE A 113 -5.12 -0.82 8.15
C ILE A 113 -4.73 -2.18 8.73
N TYR A 114 -3.62 -2.72 8.25
CA TYR A 114 -3.01 -3.96 8.69
C TYR A 114 -1.62 -3.70 9.29
N SER A 115 -1.30 -4.39 10.37
CA SER A 115 0.01 -4.40 11.00
C SER A 115 0.29 -5.79 11.56
N LYS A 116 1.49 -6.33 11.34
CA LYS A 116 1.89 -7.68 11.78
C LYS A 116 0.91 -8.77 11.32
N GLY A 117 0.36 -8.62 10.11
CA GLY A 117 -0.62 -9.55 9.55
C GLY A 117 -2.02 -9.45 10.13
N LYS A 118 -2.30 -8.48 11.00
CA LYS A 118 -3.60 -8.31 11.65
C LYS A 118 -4.24 -7.01 11.24
N LYS A 119 -5.55 -7.04 11.05
CA LYS A 119 -6.37 -5.82 10.95
C LYS A 119 -6.31 -5.08 12.28
N VAL A 120 -5.83 -3.84 12.26
CA VAL A 120 -5.77 -2.97 13.44
C VAL A 120 -6.84 -1.89 13.42
N PHE A 121 -7.34 -1.53 12.23
CA PHE A 121 -8.39 -0.53 12.08
C PHE A 121 -9.14 -0.75 10.76
N ARG A 122 -10.43 -0.40 10.75
CA ARG A 122 -11.25 -0.35 9.53
C ARG A 122 -12.22 0.82 9.62
N MET A 123 -12.23 1.64 8.58
CA MET A 123 -13.27 2.63 8.37
C MET A 123 -14.20 2.15 7.28
N ASN A 124 -15.50 2.26 7.54
CA ASN A 124 -16.50 2.09 6.50
C ASN A 124 -16.92 3.47 6.01
N GLY A 125 -16.92 3.67 4.70
CA GLY A 125 -17.34 4.91 4.04
C GLY A 125 -18.85 5.06 3.94
#